data_AF-A0A640KRG6-F1
#
_entry.id   AF-A0A640KRG6-F1
#
_cell.length_a   1.000
_cell.length_b   1.000
_cell.length_c   1.000
_cell.angle_alpha   90.00
_cell.angle_beta   90.00
_cell.angle_gamma   90.00
#
_symmetry.space_group_name_H-M   'P 1'
#
loop_
_entity.id
_entity.type
_entity.pdbx_description
1 polymer ?
#
loop_
_entity_poly.entity_id
_entity_poly.type
_entity_poly.pdbx_seq_one_letter_code
_entity_poly.pdbx_strand_id
1 'polypeptide(L)'
;MTIILRHRSLCSTAYRIFHGHSPSHSISPPLESARVLMTSPDNMVAASVYARKPKGVRVPAGLNPYKLVACDMDGTLLNSNHSISDYTRTVLSKLLARGVHIIFATGRPFTDVYRIKRRLNIFAAANFIPTPGFQVVTPVAPSPIWGYPSGSPNNSCHSVVPQTPSSTSSATGTNETEKIVPRCFAITSNGACIYNEANERVYERFIDPRIAHELYSMFRDDPEVNINVFRGVNEADRKRQDYTNPSDQPGDKASEEWICRYPSDLEAALYKDSRFTFRVVSNLEKTFPVDHVSEIFFLCYNPHKSSLVEAAINKRMKELVDELKLETSVRVAPSATYCLDIVPVDVSKASALQYVLDKLDLTMDDCVAFGDGLNDVELLSSVGKGYIMGNGNPRLKKKLPQLEVIGQNDDDAVARKLSEIFDIRVELGGLENP
;
A
#
# COMPACT_ATOMS: atom_id res chain seq x y z
N MET A 1 -24.88 69.97 -18.83
CA MET A 1 -23.62 69.32 -19.26
C MET A 1 -23.12 68.52 -18.08
N THR A 2 -23.07 67.19 -18.04
CA THR A 2 -23.17 66.11 -19.04
C THR A 2 -23.43 64.83 -18.20
N ILE A 3 -24.50 64.02 -18.29
CA ILE A 3 -25.14 63.23 -19.37
C ILE A 3 -24.39 61.92 -19.74
N ILE A 4 -25.02 60.77 -19.40
CA ILE A 4 -25.16 59.48 -20.14
C ILE A 4 -24.00 58.45 -20.06
N LEU A 5 -24.15 57.31 -19.35
CA LEU A 5 -24.79 56.00 -19.68
C LEU A 5 -23.96 55.05 -20.60
N ARG A 6 -23.75 53.80 -20.14
CA ARG A 6 -24.32 52.51 -20.65
C ARG A 6 -23.39 51.33 -20.28
N HIS A 7 -23.78 50.32 -19.48
CA HIS A 7 -24.71 49.18 -19.67
C HIS A 7 -24.18 47.99 -20.50
N ARG A 8 -24.12 46.80 -19.84
CA ARG A 8 -24.34 45.38 -20.25
C ARG A 8 -23.56 44.49 -19.26
N SER A 9 -24.08 43.66 -18.35
CA SER A 9 -25.19 42.68 -18.33
C SER A 9 -25.14 41.64 -19.45
N LEU A 10 -24.90 40.37 -19.09
CA LEU A 10 -25.75 39.21 -19.42
C LEU A 10 -25.34 37.95 -18.60
N CYS A 11 -26.23 37.59 -17.65
CA CYS A 11 -26.80 36.26 -17.33
C CYS A 11 -25.87 35.09 -16.90
N SER A 12 -26.01 34.40 -15.76
CA SER A 12 -27.11 34.14 -14.80
C SER A 12 -28.43 33.64 -15.41
N THR A 13 -28.59 32.31 -15.40
CA THR A 13 -29.81 31.52 -15.65
C THR A 13 -29.65 30.24 -14.81
N ALA A 14 -30.60 29.68 -14.07
CA ALA A 14 -31.85 30.13 -13.49
C ALA A 14 -32.23 29.06 -12.44
N TYR A 15 -32.75 29.48 -11.30
CA TYR A 15 -33.53 28.64 -10.39
C TYR A 15 -34.69 29.52 -9.94
N ARG A 16 -35.94 29.18 -10.30
CA ARG A 16 -37.16 29.44 -9.50
C ARG A 16 -38.42 28.86 -10.14
N ILE A 17 -39.02 27.94 -9.37
CA ILE A 17 -40.43 27.87 -8.95
C ILE A 17 -41.51 27.57 -10.02
N PHE A 18 -42.22 26.47 -9.78
CA PHE A 18 -43.67 26.41 -9.95
C PHE A 18 -44.32 25.95 -8.63
N HIS A 19 -45.23 26.78 -8.11
CA HIS A 19 -46.24 26.43 -7.11
C HIS A 19 -47.60 26.33 -7.81
N GLY A 20 -48.35 25.27 -7.55
CA GLY A 20 -49.77 25.13 -7.85
C GLY A 20 -50.44 24.31 -6.74
N HIS A 21 -51.58 24.79 -6.22
CA HIS A 21 -52.38 24.18 -5.15
C HIS A 21 -53.33 23.07 -5.67
N SER A 22 -53.33 21.92 -4.96
CA SER A 22 -54.40 21.00 -4.45
C SER A 22 -55.71 20.68 -5.23
N PRO A 23 -56.51 19.60 -4.92
CA PRO A 23 -56.41 18.56 -3.87
C PRO A 23 -56.75 17.08 -4.27
N SER A 24 -56.53 16.16 -3.31
CA SER A 24 -57.33 14.95 -2.97
C SER A 24 -57.08 13.56 -3.63
N HIS A 25 -57.13 12.55 -2.74
CA HIS A 25 -57.18 11.08 -2.91
C HIS A 25 -55.86 10.38 -3.32
N SER A 26 -55.44 9.23 -2.79
CA SER A 26 -55.84 8.37 -1.67
C SER A 26 -54.88 7.16 -1.67
N ILE A 27 -54.69 6.53 -0.50
CA ILE A 27 -54.21 5.14 -0.28
C ILE A 27 -52.69 4.92 -0.28
N SER A 28 -52.15 4.80 0.93
CA SER A 28 -50.92 4.06 1.23
C SER A 28 -51.27 2.59 1.50
N PRO A 29 -50.51 1.60 1.01
CA PRO A 29 -50.49 0.28 1.63
C PRO A 29 -49.28 0.14 2.59
N PRO A 30 -49.34 -0.79 3.56
CA PRO A 30 -48.40 -0.86 4.66
C PRO A 30 -47.07 -1.51 4.25
N LEU A 31 -45.98 -1.07 4.90
CA LEU A 31 -44.69 -1.77 4.91
C LEU A 31 -44.84 -3.10 5.64
N GLU A 32 -45.06 -4.17 4.88
CA GLU A 32 -44.98 -5.54 5.36
C GLU A 32 -43.55 -6.08 5.22
N SER A 33 -43.14 -6.80 6.25
CA SER A 33 -41.82 -7.37 6.48
C SER A 33 -41.28 -8.22 5.33
N ALA A 34 -40.15 -7.82 4.75
CA ALA A 34 -39.29 -8.71 3.98
C ALA A 34 -37.97 -8.93 4.73
N ARG A 35 -37.95 -9.93 5.61
CA ARG A 35 -36.71 -10.64 5.94
C ARG A 35 -36.22 -11.31 4.65
N VAL A 36 -35.18 -10.76 4.04
CA VAL A 36 -34.36 -11.50 3.08
C VAL A 36 -32.96 -11.58 3.65
N LEU A 37 -32.68 -12.75 4.22
CA LEU A 37 -31.34 -13.30 4.42
C LEU A 37 -30.58 -13.21 3.09
N MET A 38 -29.52 -12.39 3.04
CA MET A 38 -28.36 -12.66 2.18
C MET A 38 -27.09 -12.20 2.90
N THR A 39 -26.62 -13.02 3.84
CA THR A 39 -25.19 -13.14 4.10
C THR A 39 -24.60 -13.82 2.86
N SER A 40 -23.82 -13.10 2.05
CA SER A 40 -23.13 -13.75 0.94
C SER A 40 -22.15 -14.81 1.49
N PRO A 41 -22.03 -15.99 0.84
CA PRO A 41 -21.09 -17.04 1.25
C PRO A 41 -19.63 -16.54 1.35
N ASP A 42 -19.28 -15.54 0.53
CA ASP A 42 -17.93 -14.98 0.43
C ASP A 42 -17.42 -14.38 1.76
N ASN A 43 -18.32 -13.80 2.57
CA ASN A 43 -17.94 -13.15 3.82
C ASN A 43 -17.59 -14.16 4.93
N MET A 44 -18.25 -15.32 4.96
CA MET A 44 -17.96 -16.37 5.96
C MET A 44 -16.71 -17.17 5.61
N VAL A 45 -16.47 -17.43 4.32
CA VAL A 45 -15.27 -18.13 3.86
C VAL A 45 -14.02 -17.30 4.15
N ALA A 46 -14.02 -16.01 3.83
CA ALA A 46 -12.87 -15.13 4.07
C ALA A 46 -12.43 -15.11 5.54
N ALA A 47 -13.36 -14.94 6.50
CA ALA A 47 -13.02 -14.92 7.92
C ALA A 47 -12.40 -16.24 8.43
N SER A 48 -12.82 -17.39 7.89
CA SER A 48 -12.29 -18.71 8.27
C SER A 48 -10.92 -19.03 7.63
N VAL A 49 -10.60 -18.43 6.48
CA VAL A 49 -9.31 -18.62 5.78
C VAL A 49 -8.18 -17.93 6.52
N TYR A 50 -8.38 -16.70 7.02
CA TYR A 50 -7.35 -15.97 7.79
C TYR A 50 -7.11 -16.55 9.19
N ALA A 51 -7.99 -17.42 9.70
CA ALA A 51 -7.83 -18.05 11.00
C ALA A 51 -6.82 -19.22 11.00
N ARG A 52 -6.40 -19.72 9.85
CA ARG A 52 -5.41 -20.82 9.75
C ARG A 52 -4.00 -20.24 9.68
N LYS A 53 -3.16 -20.55 10.68
CA LYS A 53 -1.73 -20.17 10.69
C LYS A 53 -1.06 -20.67 9.39
N PRO A 54 -0.31 -19.83 8.66
CA PRO A 54 0.42 -20.26 7.48
C PRO A 54 1.35 -21.43 7.84
N LYS A 55 1.28 -22.52 7.07
CA LYS A 55 2.22 -23.63 7.25
C LYS A 55 3.58 -23.20 6.70
N GLY A 56 4.66 -23.55 7.39
CA GLY A 56 6.01 -23.28 6.90
C GLY A 56 6.28 -24.01 5.58
N VAL A 57 6.89 -23.31 4.63
CA VAL A 57 7.36 -23.80 3.33
C VAL A 57 8.84 -24.14 3.46
N ARG A 58 9.28 -25.22 2.79
CA ARG A 58 10.72 -25.52 2.67
C ARG A 58 11.26 -24.85 1.42
N VAL A 59 12.28 -24.01 1.58
CA VAL A 59 12.88 -23.22 0.52
C VAL A 59 14.36 -23.60 0.41
N PRO A 60 14.84 -24.05 -0.77
CA PRO A 60 16.28 -24.23 -0.99
C PRO A 60 17.04 -22.92 -0.78
N ALA A 61 18.20 -22.99 -0.12
CA ALA A 61 19.08 -21.85 0.02
C ALA A 61 19.40 -21.21 -1.34
N GLY A 62 19.29 -19.89 -1.43
CA GLY A 62 19.57 -19.13 -2.66
C GLY A 62 18.51 -19.23 -3.77
N LEU A 63 17.36 -19.88 -3.54
CA LEU A 63 16.30 -19.97 -4.56
C LEU A 63 15.80 -18.58 -4.99
N ASN A 64 15.54 -17.71 -4.01
CA ASN A 64 14.95 -16.40 -4.26
C ASN A 64 16.05 -15.32 -4.20
N PRO A 65 16.11 -14.39 -5.17
CA PRO A 65 17.07 -13.29 -5.13
C PRO A 65 16.77 -12.28 -4.01
N TYR A 66 15.52 -12.23 -3.55
CA TYR A 66 15.07 -11.40 -2.43
C TYR A 66 14.14 -12.23 -1.53
N LYS A 67 14.12 -11.93 -0.23
CA LYS A 67 13.28 -12.64 0.75
C LYS A 67 11.97 -11.91 1.04
N LEU A 68 11.90 -10.62 0.71
CA LEU A 68 10.73 -9.77 0.97
C LEU A 68 10.42 -8.85 -0.21
N VAL A 69 9.13 -8.69 -0.48
CA VAL A 69 8.58 -7.71 -1.43
C VAL A 69 7.79 -6.66 -0.65
N ALA A 70 8.18 -5.39 -0.77
CA ALA A 70 7.40 -4.26 -0.28
C ALA A 70 6.74 -3.54 -1.46
N CYS A 71 5.45 -3.25 -1.38
CA CYS A 71 4.73 -2.67 -2.50
C CYS A 71 3.77 -1.59 -2.02
N ASP A 72 3.87 -0.41 -2.61
CA ASP A 72 2.80 0.56 -2.51
C ASP A 72 1.50 0.06 -3.19
N MET A 73 0.38 0.66 -2.83
CA MET A 73 -0.95 0.26 -3.30
C MET A 73 -1.43 1.12 -4.47
N ASP A 74 -1.84 2.37 -4.23
CA ASP A 74 -2.39 3.24 -5.28
C ASP A 74 -1.35 3.60 -6.32
N GLY A 75 -1.70 3.56 -7.61
CA GLY A 75 -0.73 3.87 -8.67
C GLY A 75 0.43 2.87 -8.79
N THR A 76 0.45 1.81 -7.97
CA THR A 76 1.52 0.81 -7.93
C THR A 76 0.96 -0.61 -8.09
N LEU A 77 0.36 -1.18 -7.04
CA LEU A 77 -0.22 -2.53 -7.07
C LEU A 77 -1.68 -2.54 -7.52
N LEU A 78 -2.43 -1.49 -7.17
CA LEU A 78 -3.82 -1.31 -7.57
C LEU A 78 -3.87 -0.70 -8.97
N ASN A 79 -4.75 -1.21 -9.81
CA ASN A 79 -5.09 -0.57 -11.08
C ASN A 79 -5.92 0.72 -10.85
N SER A 80 -6.22 1.43 -11.92
CA SER A 80 -7.03 2.67 -11.93
C SER A 80 -8.47 2.49 -11.42
N ASN A 81 -8.94 1.25 -11.31
CA ASN A 81 -10.20 0.90 -10.65
C ASN A 81 -10.02 0.59 -9.15
N HIS A 82 -8.86 0.89 -8.57
CA HIS A 82 -8.47 0.58 -7.18
C HIS A 82 -8.63 -0.90 -6.83
N SER A 83 -8.38 -1.78 -7.80
CA SER A 83 -8.54 -3.23 -7.69
C SER A 83 -7.27 -3.97 -8.05
N ILE A 84 -7.19 -5.25 -7.66
CA ILE A 84 -6.06 -6.15 -8.00
C ILE A 84 -6.55 -7.22 -8.96
N SER A 85 -5.83 -7.40 -10.07
CA SER A 85 -6.14 -8.40 -11.09
C SER A 85 -5.93 -9.84 -10.59
N ASP A 86 -6.54 -10.80 -11.28
CA ASP A 86 -6.33 -12.22 -10.99
C ASP A 86 -4.88 -12.67 -11.27
N TYR A 87 -4.23 -12.07 -12.27
CA TYR A 87 -2.82 -12.30 -12.56
C TYR A 87 -1.95 -11.88 -11.37
N THR A 88 -2.11 -10.63 -10.92
CA THR A 88 -1.37 -10.10 -9.77
C THR A 88 -1.63 -10.92 -8.50
N ARG A 89 -2.89 -11.28 -8.23
CA ARG A 89 -3.24 -12.17 -7.10
C ARG A 89 -2.51 -13.51 -7.19
N THR A 90 -2.42 -14.10 -8.38
CA THR A 90 -1.74 -15.38 -8.61
C THR A 90 -0.25 -15.27 -8.34
N VAL A 91 0.41 -14.20 -8.83
CA VAL A 91 1.83 -13.95 -8.59
C VAL A 91 2.13 -13.79 -7.10
N LEU A 92 1.36 -12.95 -6.38
CA LEU A 92 1.54 -12.76 -4.93
C LEU A 92 1.35 -14.08 -4.16
N SER A 93 0.38 -14.90 -4.55
CA SER A 93 0.15 -16.21 -3.92
C SER A 93 1.32 -17.17 -4.17
N LYS A 94 1.89 -17.15 -5.38
CA LYS A 94 3.07 -17.94 -5.76
C LYS A 94 4.35 -17.48 -5.06
N LEU A 95 4.48 -16.20 -4.72
CA LEU A 95 5.57 -15.67 -3.91
C LEU A 95 5.50 -16.18 -2.47
N LEU A 96 4.33 -16.10 -1.83
CA LEU A 96 4.12 -16.67 -0.50
C LEU A 96 4.43 -18.17 -0.49
N ALA A 97 3.98 -18.91 -1.51
CA ALA A 97 4.28 -20.34 -1.65
C ALA A 97 5.76 -20.65 -1.89
N ARG A 98 6.59 -19.66 -2.26
CA ARG A 98 8.05 -19.74 -2.35
C ARG A 98 8.77 -19.24 -1.08
N GLY A 99 8.02 -18.93 -0.02
CA GLY A 99 8.57 -18.42 1.24
C GLY A 99 8.94 -16.94 1.22
N VAL A 100 8.49 -16.17 0.22
CA VAL A 100 8.75 -14.72 0.14
C VAL A 100 7.73 -13.96 0.98
N HIS A 101 8.20 -13.05 1.81
CA HIS A 101 7.34 -12.15 2.60
C HIS A 101 6.74 -11.05 1.73
N ILE A 102 5.52 -10.61 2.04
CA ILE A 102 4.85 -9.52 1.33
C ILE A 102 4.48 -8.40 2.29
N ILE A 103 4.81 -7.17 1.95
CA ILE A 103 4.44 -5.97 2.70
C ILE A 103 3.63 -5.06 1.78
N PHE A 104 2.41 -4.73 2.16
CA PHE A 104 1.67 -3.61 1.56
C PHE A 104 2.05 -2.33 2.31
N ALA A 105 2.61 -1.35 1.63
CA ALA A 105 3.12 -0.12 2.24
C ALA A 105 2.44 1.12 1.67
N THR A 106 1.45 1.67 2.39
CA THR A 106 0.49 2.63 1.82
C THR A 106 0.18 3.80 2.75
N GLY A 107 -0.29 4.91 2.18
CA GLY A 107 -0.95 6.00 2.92
C GLY A 107 -2.37 5.66 3.36
N ARG A 108 -2.98 4.61 2.82
CA ARG A 108 -4.35 4.21 3.18
C ARG A 108 -4.45 3.81 4.67
N PRO A 109 -5.61 4.04 5.31
CA PRO A 109 -5.88 3.56 6.67
C PRO A 109 -6.10 2.05 6.67
N PHE A 110 -5.84 1.40 7.80
CA PHE A 110 -5.88 -0.06 7.88
C PHE A 110 -7.24 -0.67 7.62
N THR A 111 -8.33 -0.03 8.04
CA THR A 111 -9.69 -0.53 7.80
C THR A 111 -9.94 -0.79 6.30
N ASP A 112 -9.45 0.09 5.43
CA ASP A 112 -9.55 -0.08 3.98
C ASP A 112 -8.65 -1.21 3.48
N VAL A 113 -7.37 -1.20 3.89
CA VAL A 113 -6.38 -2.22 3.52
C VAL A 113 -6.81 -3.62 3.97
N TYR A 114 -7.37 -3.76 5.17
CA TYR A 114 -7.91 -5.00 5.71
C TYR A 114 -9.01 -5.57 4.80
N ARG A 115 -9.94 -4.72 4.36
CA ARG A 115 -11.06 -5.12 3.48
C ARG A 115 -10.56 -5.51 2.09
N ILE A 116 -9.54 -4.82 1.56
CA ILE A 116 -8.86 -5.21 0.33
C ILE A 116 -8.15 -6.56 0.54
N LYS A 117 -7.28 -6.68 1.55
CA LYS A 117 -6.54 -7.91 1.90
C LYS A 117 -7.49 -9.10 1.96
N ARG A 118 -8.63 -8.99 2.66
CA ARG A 118 -9.63 -10.05 2.79
C ARG A 118 -10.18 -10.56 1.45
N ARG A 119 -10.33 -9.68 0.47
CA ARG A 119 -10.78 -10.03 -0.89
C ARG A 119 -9.65 -10.64 -1.72
N LEU A 120 -8.41 -10.24 -1.48
CA LEU A 120 -7.25 -10.78 -2.21
C LEU A 120 -7.05 -12.26 -1.97
N ASN A 121 -7.42 -12.80 -0.81
CA ASN A 121 -7.42 -14.23 -0.52
C ASN A 121 -6.09 -14.94 -0.87
N ILE A 122 -4.96 -14.22 -0.86
CA ILE A 122 -3.64 -14.69 -1.32
C ILE A 122 -3.10 -15.87 -0.50
N PHE A 123 -3.61 -16.04 0.72
CA PHE A 123 -3.30 -17.20 1.57
C PHE A 123 -4.17 -18.43 1.28
N ALA A 124 -5.39 -18.29 0.75
CA ALA A 124 -6.16 -19.46 0.31
C ALA A 124 -5.59 -20.04 -0.99
N ALA A 125 -5.19 -19.18 -1.93
CA ALA A 125 -4.63 -19.59 -3.21
C ALA A 125 -3.28 -20.33 -3.03
N ALA A 126 -2.49 -19.97 -2.00
CA ALA A 126 -1.27 -20.69 -1.65
C ALA A 126 -1.50 -22.17 -1.28
N ASN A 127 -2.70 -22.57 -0.84
CA ASN A 127 -3.03 -23.97 -0.54
C ASN A 127 -3.36 -24.81 -1.78
N PHE A 128 -3.61 -24.18 -2.93
CA PHE A 128 -3.94 -24.83 -4.20
C PHE A 128 -2.81 -24.73 -5.24
N ILE A 129 -1.74 -24.00 -4.92
CA ILE A 129 -0.54 -23.99 -5.76
C ILE A 129 0.30 -25.18 -5.30
N PRO A 130 0.51 -26.22 -6.14
CA PRO A 130 1.47 -27.25 -5.80
C PRO A 130 2.82 -26.56 -5.53
N THR A 131 3.37 -26.77 -4.33
CA THR A 131 4.80 -26.57 -4.07
C THR A 131 5.54 -27.12 -5.28
N PRO A 132 6.52 -26.42 -5.89
CA PRO A 132 7.26 -26.96 -7.02
C PRO A 132 7.71 -28.39 -6.68
N GLY A 133 6.97 -29.35 -7.23
CA GLY A 133 7.35 -30.74 -7.17
C GLY A 133 8.64 -30.80 -7.96
N PHE A 134 9.66 -31.39 -7.37
CA PHE A 134 10.88 -31.81 -8.04
C PHE A 134 10.57 -32.27 -9.48
N GLN A 135 10.81 -31.40 -10.46
CA GLN A 135 11.29 -31.89 -11.74
C GLN A 135 12.78 -32.05 -11.54
N VAL A 136 13.17 -33.28 -11.18
CA VAL A 136 14.51 -33.74 -11.49
C VAL A 136 14.61 -33.66 -13.01
N VAL A 137 15.15 -32.57 -13.53
CA VAL A 137 15.73 -32.58 -14.87
C VAL A 137 16.92 -33.52 -14.75
N THR A 138 16.71 -34.79 -15.06
CA THR A 138 17.82 -35.70 -15.32
C THR A 138 18.64 -35.04 -16.42
N PRO A 139 19.95 -34.79 -16.24
CA PRO A 139 20.80 -34.44 -17.36
C PRO A 139 20.64 -35.56 -18.39
N VAL A 140 20.16 -35.23 -19.58
CA VAL A 140 20.20 -36.17 -20.70
C VAL A 140 21.67 -36.43 -20.94
N ALA A 141 22.13 -37.62 -20.52
CA ALA A 141 23.44 -38.11 -20.87
C ALA A 141 23.53 -38.14 -22.42
N PRO A 142 24.61 -37.63 -23.03
CA PRO A 142 24.84 -37.87 -24.44
C PRO A 142 24.91 -39.38 -24.66
N SER A 143 24.02 -39.91 -25.49
CA SER A 143 24.11 -41.32 -25.90
C SER A 143 25.41 -41.53 -26.70
N PRO A 144 26.09 -42.68 -26.52
CA PRO A 144 27.37 -42.95 -27.15
C PRO A 144 27.19 -43.33 -28.62
N ILE A 145 27.96 -42.71 -29.52
CA ILE A 145 28.18 -43.23 -30.86
C ILE A 145 29.58 -43.86 -30.90
N TRP A 146 29.60 -45.11 -31.32
CA TRP A 146 30.70 -46.05 -31.45
C TRP A 146 31.52 -45.79 -32.73
N GLY A 147 32.86 -46.01 -32.71
CA GLY A 147 33.63 -46.36 -33.92
C GLY A 147 35.02 -45.74 -34.12
N TYR A 148 36.05 -46.44 -33.62
CA TYR A 148 37.52 -46.46 -33.86
C TYR A 148 38.06 -46.29 -35.33
N PRO A 149 39.40 -46.33 -35.63
CA PRO A 149 40.64 -46.20 -34.80
C PRO A 149 41.83 -45.36 -35.40
N SER A 150 42.88 -45.21 -34.58
CA SER A 150 44.34 -45.24 -34.89
C SER A 150 45.09 -44.01 -35.44
N GLY A 151 46.17 -43.63 -34.72
CA GLY A 151 47.28 -42.82 -35.25
C GLY A 151 48.10 -42.07 -34.18
N SER A 152 49.22 -42.64 -33.72
CA SER A 152 50.33 -41.94 -33.02
C SER A 152 51.42 -41.52 -34.05
N PRO A 153 52.53 -40.82 -33.71
CA PRO A 153 52.85 -39.86 -32.64
C PRO A 153 53.57 -38.57 -33.18
N ASN A 154 54.11 -37.74 -32.26
CA ASN A 154 55.13 -36.66 -32.38
C ASN A 154 54.63 -35.21 -32.57
N ASN A 155 54.84 -34.35 -31.56
CA ASN A 155 56.09 -33.57 -31.45
C ASN A 155 56.14 -32.72 -30.17
N SER A 156 57.38 -32.56 -29.69
CA SER A 156 57.89 -31.77 -28.57
C SER A 156 57.65 -30.26 -28.68
N CYS A 157 57.51 -29.57 -27.53
CA CYS A 157 58.49 -28.57 -27.03
C CYS A 157 57.98 -27.79 -25.79
N HIS A 158 58.82 -27.76 -24.75
CA HIS A 158 59.13 -26.67 -23.79
C HIS A 158 57.96 -25.85 -23.19
N SER A 159 57.58 -26.02 -21.92
CA SER A 159 58.25 -25.63 -20.66
C SER A 159 57.54 -24.45 -20.00
N VAL A 160 57.12 -24.63 -18.74
CA VAL A 160 57.35 -23.79 -17.55
C VAL A 160 56.21 -24.04 -16.55
N VAL A 161 56.58 -24.63 -15.41
CA VAL A 161 55.76 -24.74 -14.19
C VAL A 161 56.20 -23.59 -13.27
N PRO A 162 55.27 -22.91 -12.58
CA PRO A 162 55.27 -23.07 -11.13
C PRO A 162 53.91 -23.49 -10.57
N GLN A 163 54.02 -24.26 -9.51
CA GLN A 163 52.97 -24.93 -8.75
C GLN A 163 51.96 -23.94 -8.14
N THR A 164 50.68 -24.29 -8.20
CA THR A 164 49.66 -23.78 -7.28
C THR A 164 49.04 -24.97 -6.53
N PRO A 165 48.80 -24.84 -5.21
CA PRO A 165 48.45 -25.97 -4.37
C PRO A 165 47.03 -26.46 -4.66
N SER A 166 46.92 -27.79 -4.76
CA SER A 166 45.70 -28.54 -4.66
C SER A 166 44.93 -28.16 -3.40
N SER A 167 43.83 -27.42 -3.56
CA SER A 167 42.70 -27.51 -2.65
C SER A 167 41.53 -28.06 -3.46
N THR A 168 41.43 -29.39 -3.44
CA THR A 168 40.14 -30.06 -3.60
C THR A 168 39.26 -29.62 -2.44
N SER A 169 38.57 -28.49 -2.58
CA SER A 169 37.36 -28.26 -1.80
C SER A 169 36.28 -29.12 -2.45
N SER A 170 36.06 -30.28 -1.84
CA SER A 170 34.84 -31.03 -1.99
C SER A 170 33.68 -30.11 -1.59
N ALA A 171 33.09 -29.41 -2.56
CA ALA A 171 31.78 -28.80 -2.42
C ALA A 171 30.76 -29.93 -2.30
N THR A 172 30.70 -30.50 -1.09
CA THR A 172 29.51 -31.21 -0.62
C THR A 172 28.49 -30.12 -0.34
N GLY A 173 27.85 -29.64 -1.40
CA GLY A 173 26.69 -28.76 -1.30
C GLY A 173 25.58 -29.55 -0.62
N THR A 174 25.49 -29.43 0.70
CA THR A 174 24.27 -29.77 1.41
C THR A 174 23.17 -28.92 0.77
N ASN A 175 22.17 -29.56 0.17
CA ASN A 175 20.92 -28.89 -0.23
C ASN A 175 20.22 -28.43 1.06
N GLU A 176 20.75 -27.38 1.69
CA GLU A 176 20.18 -26.80 2.89
C GLU A 176 18.86 -26.14 2.52
N THR A 177 17.78 -26.79 2.93
CA THR A 177 16.42 -26.25 2.82
C THR A 177 16.06 -25.57 4.13
N GLU A 178 15.74 -24.29 4.08
CA GLU A 178 15.23 -23.55 5.22
C GLU A 178 13.71 -23.72 5.32
N LYS A 179 13.17 -23.81 6.54
CA LYS A 179 11.72 -23.81 6.76
C LYS A 179 11.27 -22.39 7.09
N ILE A 180 10.66 -21.71 6.12
CA ILE A 180 10.20 -20.34 6.24
C ILE A 180 8.68 -20.31 6.42
N VAL A 181 8.18 -19.49 7.35
CA VAL A 181 6.75 -19.19 7.45
C VAL A 181 6.52 -17.85 6.76
N PRO A 182 6.00 -17.82 5.52
CA PRO A 182 5.78 -16.57 4.79
C PRO A 182 4.77 -15.70 5.54
N ARG A 183 5.02 -14.40 5.56
CA ARG A 183 4.25 -13.40 6.33
C ARG A 183 3.72 -12.32 5.40
N CYS A 184 2.59 -11.73 5.78
CA CYS A 184 2.03 -10.57 5.08
C CYS A 184 1.70 -9.45 6.07
N PHE A 185 2.45 -8.36 6.01
CA PHE A 185 2.17 -7.17 6.82
C PHE A 185 1.50 -6.08 6.00
N ALA A 186 0.83 -5.17 6.69
CA ALA A 186 0.37 -3.91 6.16
C ALA A 186 1.01 -2.77 6.95
N ILE A 187 1.78 -1.94 6.26
CA ILE A 187 2.24 -0.63 6.71
C ILE A 187 1.23 0.39 6.20
N THR A 188 0.60 1.13 7.11
CA THR A 188 -0.50 2.06 6.81
C THR A 188 -0.19 3.46 7.32
N SER A 189 -0.95 4.45 6.87
CA SER A 189 -0.72 5.87 7.18
C SER A 189 0.74 6.28 6.99
N ASN A 190 1.28 5.95 5.82
CA ASN A 190 2.65 6.31 5.40
C ASN A 190 3.76 5.80 6.35
N GLY A 191 3.48 4.78 7.17
CA GLY A 191 4.43 4.22 8.13
C GLY A 191 3.97 4.31 9.59
N ALA A 192 2.94 5.10 9.88
CA ALA A 192 2.54 5.38 11.26
C ALA A 192 1.97 4.16 11.98
N CYS A 193 1.44 3.17 11.24
CA CYS A 193 0.92 1.94 11.84
C CYS A 193 1.40 0.71 11.05
N ILE A 194 1.60 -0.41 11.76
CA ILE A 194 1.93 -1.70 11.16
C ILE A 194 1.00 -2.77 11.71
N TYR A 195 0.45 -3.57 10.81
CA TYR A 195 -0.42 -4.69 11.12
C TYR A 195 0.15 -5.99 10.56
N ASN A 196 0.11 -7.05 11.36
CA ASN A 196 0.61 -8.36 10.96
C ASN A 196 -0.42 -9.12 10.07
N GLU A 197 -0.10 -10.37 9.75
CA GLU A 197 -0.98 -11.23 8.93
C GLU A 197 -2.26 -11.66 9.66
N ALA A 198 -2.23 -11.65 11.00
CA ALA A 198 -3.41 -11.84 11.85
C ALA A 198 -4.25 -10.55 11.98
N ASN A 199 -3.86 -9.46 11.30
CA ASN A 199 -4.50 -8.15 11.34
C ASN A 199 -4.44 -7.47 12.72
N GLU A 200 -3.49 -7.88 13.55
CA GLU A 200 -3.20 -7.25 14.84
C GLU A 200 -2.23 -6.10 14.62
N ARG A 201 -2.49 -4.96 15.28
CA ARG A 201 -1.59 -3.81 15.27
C ARG A 201 -0.36 -4.12 16.12
N VAL A 202 0.82 -4.14 15.51
CA VAL A 202 2.10 -4.48 16.16
C VAL A 202 2.99 -3.26 16.38
N TYR A 203 2.68 -2.14 15.72
CA TYR A 203 3.38 -0.88 15.85
C TYR A 203 2.42 0.28 15.58
N GLU A 204 2.60 1.37 16.34
CA GLU A 204 1.89 2.62 16.13
C GLU A 204 2.77 3.81 16.53
N ARG A 205 2.64 4.90 15.78
CA ARG A 205 3.17 6.22 16.09
C ARG A 205 2.10 7.24 15.82
N PHE A 206 1.90 8.13 16.79
CA PHE A 206 0.90 9.18 16.69
C PHE A 206 1.57 10.54 16.69
N ILE A 207 0.90 11.50 16.07
CA ILE A 207 1.27 12.92 16.15
C ILE A 207 1.11 13.37 17.60
N ASP A 208 2.07 14.15 18.11
CA ASP A 208 1.98 14.72 19.45
C ASP A 208 0.67 15.52 19.60
N PRO A 209 -0.14 15.30 20.65
CA PRO A 209 -1.43 15.97 20.82
C PRO A 209 -1.39 17.49 20.70
N ARG A 210 -0.29 18.13 21.13
CA ARG A 210 -0.10 19.59 21.02
C ARG A 210 0.09 20.02 19.57
N ILE A 211 0.83 19.23 18.80
CA ILE A 211 1.02 19.44 17.36
C ILE A 211 -0.29 19.21 16.62
N ALA A 212 -1.01 18.13 16.92
CA ALA A 212 -2.31 17.84 16.31
C ALA A 212 -3.31 18.97 16.56
N HIS A 213 -3.37 19.49 17.79
CA HIS A 213 -4.20 20.65 18.15
C HIS A 213 -3.85 21.91 17.33
N GLU A 214 -2.55 22.20 17.17
CA GLU A 214 -2.10 23.33 16.34
C GLU A 214 -2.54 23.13 14.88
N LEU A 215 -2.29 21.96 14.30
CA LEU A 215 -2.65 21.63 12.92
C LEU A 215 -4.17 21.71 12.68
N TYR A 216 -4.99 21.27 13.64
CA TYR A 216 -6.45 21.40 13.57
C TYR A 216 -6.92 22.86 13.46
N SER A 217 -6.16 23.79 14.03
CA SER A 217 -6.46 25.22 14.02
C SER A 217 -6.00 25.91 12.72
N MET A 218 -5.02 25.33 12.02
CA MET A 218 -4.47 25.91 10.80
C MET A 218 -5.53 25.95 9.68
N PHE A 219 -5.48 27.05 8.91
CA PHE A 219 -6.29 27.28 7.72
C PHE A 219 -7.82 27.16 7.92
N ARG A 220 -8.33 27.37 9.15
CA ARG A 220 -9.76 27.23 9.47
C ARG A 220 -10.68 28.13 8.65
N ASP A 221 -10.21 29.33 8.34
CA ASP A 221 -10.94 30.35 7.59
C ASP A 221 -10.61 30.33 6.09
N ASP A 222 -9.81 29.34 5.64
CA ASP A 222 -9.41 29.20 4.23
C ASP A 222 -10.32 28.19 3.51
N PRO A 223 -11.15 28.63 2.54
CA PRO A 223 -12.09 27.75 1.84
C PRO A 223 -11.41 26.81 0.83
N GLU A 224 -10.14 27.03 0.47
CA GLU A 224 -9.42 26.16 -0.49
C GLU A 224 -8.59 25.07 0.22
N VAL A 225 -8.55 25.05 1.55
CA VAL A 225 -7.73 24.12 2.33
C VAL A 225 -8.61 23.33 3.28
N ASN A 226 -8.78 22.03 2.99
CA ASN A 226 -9.55 21.14 3.83
C ASN A 226 -8.64 20.21 4.64
N ILE A 227 -8.81 20.18 5.96
CA ILE A 227 -8.10 19.26 6.84
C ILE A 227 -8.88 17.96 6.97
N ASN A 228 -8.12 16.86 6.94
CA ASN A 228 -8.60 15.51 7.16
C ASN A 228 -7.70 14.82 8.18
N VAL A 229 -8.27 13.90 8.94
CA VAL A 229 -7.61 13.24 10.06
C VAL A 229 -7.95 11.75 10.03
N PHE A 230 -6.92 10.91 10.06
CA PHE A 230 -7.06 9.50 10.44
C PHE A 230 -6.65 9.33 11.90
N ARG A 231 -7.54 8.71 12.66
CA ARG A 231 -7.37 8.51 14.11
C ARG A 231 -7.77 7.09 14.50
N GLY A 232 -6.96 6.46 15.36
CA GLY A 232 -7.31 5.19 15.96
C GLY A 232 -8.51 5.30 16.90
N VAL A 233 -9.40 4.31 16.86
CA VAL A 233 -10.61 4.27 17.69
C VAL A 233 -10.44 3.25 18.80
N ASN A 234 -10.54 3.69 20.06
CA ASN A 234 -10.45 2.82 21.22
C ASN A 234 -11.84 2.53 21.85
N GLU A 235 -11.88 1.70 22.90
CA GLU A 235 -13.16 1.39 23.57
C GLU A 235 -13.80 2.60 24.25
N ALA A 236 -13.00 3.52 24.78
CA ALA A 236 -13.52 4.72 25.44
C ALA A 236 -14.26 5.61 24.43
N ASP A 237 -13.73 5.71 23.20
CA ASP A 237 -14.40 6.41 22.11
C ASP A 237 -15.77 5.81 21.83
N ARG A 238 -15.85 4.49 21.71
CA ARG A 238 -17.09 3.77 21.39
C ARG A 238 -18.15 3.84 22.48
N LYS A 239 -17.76 4.11 23.72
CA LYS A 239 -18.67 4.28 24.85
C LYS A 239 -19.28 5.68 24.94
N ARG A 240 -18.78 6.65 24.17
CA ARG A 240 -19.37 8.00 24.11
C ARG A 240 -20.76 7.93 23.45
N GLN A 241 -21.71 8.61 24.06
CA GLN A 241 -23.14 8.52 23.71
C GLN A 241 -23.44 9.00 22.27
N ASP A 242 -22.63 9.91 21.75
CA ASP A 242 -22.74 10.57 20.44
C ASP A 242 -21.74 10.02 19.41
N TYR A 243 -21.01 8.96 19.75
CA TYR A 243 -20.02 8.40 18.84
C TYR A 243 -20.65 7.50 17.79
N THR A 244 -20.45 7.86 16.53
CA THR A 244 -20.74 7.02 15.38
C THR A 244 -19.54 7.02 14.43
N ASN A 245 -19.17 5.85 13.92
CA ASN A 245 -18.19 5.72 12.87
C ASN A 245 -18.91 5.28 11.57
N PRO A 246 -19.00 6.15 10.54
CA PRO A 246 -19.60 5.81 9.25
C PRO A 246 -18.95 4.61 8.55
N SER A 247 -17.70 4.29 8.90
CA SER A 247 -16.95 3.17 8.33
C SER A 247 -17.28 1.82 8.99
N ASP A 248 -18.01 1.81 10.11
CA ASP A 248 -18.46 0.58 10.76
C ASP A 248 -19.43 -0.20 9.85
N GLN A 249 -19.28 -1.51 9.81
CA GLN A 249 -20.13 -2.42 9.03
C GLN A 249 -20.70 -3.51 9.93
N PRO A 250 -21.81 -4.18 9.55
CA PRO A 250 -22.32 -5.32 10.29
C PRO A 250 -21.25 -6.43 10.42
N GLY A 251 -20.83 -6.72 11.65
CA GLY A 251 -19.80 -7.73 11.93
C GLY A 251 -18.35 -7.30 11.68
N ASP A 252 -18.10 -6.04 11.34
CA ASP A 252 -16.76 -5.48 11.13
C ASP A 252 -16.70 -4.03 11.62
N LYS A 253 -16.09 -3.84 12.79
CA LYS A 253 -15.92 -2.53 13.41
C LYS A 253 -14.58 -1.93 13.01
N ALA A 254 -14.63 -0.76 12.38
CA ALA A 254 -13.44 -0.09 11.84
C ALA A 254 -12.49 0.29 12.99
N SER A 255 -11.21 -0.08 12.89
CA SER A 255 -10.19 0.24 13.90
C SER A 255 -9.79 1.72 13.92
N GLU A 256 -10.13 2.44 12.87
CA GLU A 256 -9.85 3.86 12.67
C GLU A 256 -11.11 4.62 12.28
N GLU A 257 -11.12 5.93 12.55
CA GLU A 257 -12.09 6.86 12.03
C GLU A 257 -11.41 7.88 11.11
N TRP A 258 -12.17 8.37 10.14
CA TRP A 258 -11.78 9.48 9.29
C TRP A 258 -12.67 10.68 9.58
N ILE A 259 -12.05 11.80 9.92
CA ILE A 259 -12.72 13.05 10.21
C ILE A 259 -12.22 14.14 9.28
N CYS A 260 -13.11 15.03 8.86
CA CYS A 260 -12.77 16.19 8.06
C CYS A 260 -13.53 17.44 8.51
N ARG A 261 -12.98 18.62 8.21
CA ARG A 261 -13.64 19.91 8.48
C ARG A 261 -14.76 20.18 7.48
N TYR A 262 -14.51 19.88 6.20
CA TYR A 262 -15.46 19.95 5.11
C TYR A 262 -15.54 18.61 4.38
N PRO A 263 -16.64 18.30 3.66
CA PRO A 263 -16.76 17.04 2.92
C PRO A 263 -15.56 16.76 1.99
N SER A 264 -15.13 15.50 1.97
CA SER A 264 -14.00 15.00 1.17
C SER A 264 -14.47 13.88 0.22
N ASP A 265 -15.56 14.15 -0.51
CA ASP A 265 -16.28 13.13 -1.30
C ASP A 265 -15.42 12.52 -2.42
N LEU A 266 -14.53 13.31 -3.03
CA LEU A 266 -13.64 12.84 -4.10
C LEU A 266 -12.62 11.83 -3.56
N GLU A 267 -12.03 12.10 -2.41
CA GLU A 267 -11.10 11.18 -1.74
C GLU A 267 -11.84 9.95 -1.22
N ALA A 268 -13.07 10.11 -0.71
CA ALA A 268 -13.87 8.99 -0.24
C ALA A 268 -14.24 8.01 -1.36
N ALA A 269 -14.33 8.48 -2.61
CA ALA A 269 -14.56 7.63 -3.77
C ALA A 269 -13.43 6.60 -4.00
N LEU A 270 -12.20 6.89 -3.56
CA LEU A 270 -11.06 5.97 -3.61
C LEU A 270 -11.22 4.75 -2.67
N TYR A 271 -12.15 4.85 -1.71
CA TYR A 271 -12.47 3.85 -0.70
C TYR A 271 -13.88 3.26 -0.86
N LYS A 272 -14.58 3.56 -1.97
CA LYS A 272 -15.98 3.15 -2.20
C LYS A 272 -16.20 1.65 -1.96
N ASP A 273 -15.22 0.85 -2.37
CA ASP A 273 -15.28 -0.60 -2.32
C ASP A 273 -15.17 -1.15 -0.90
N SER A 274 -14.33 -0.53 -0.07
CA SER A 274 -14.22 -0.88 1.34
C SER A 274 -15.31 -0.23 2.18
N ARG A 275 -15.99 0.81 1.66
CA ARG A 275 -16.92 1.65 2.42
C ARG A 275 -16.25 2.34 3.63
N PHE A 276 -14.95 2.57 3.54
CA PHE A 276 -14.28 3.46 4.48
C PHE A 276 -14.60 4.91 4.08
N THR A 277 -15.10 5.70 5.02
CA THR A 277 -15.60 7.05 4.73
C THR A 277 -15.50 7.95 5.97
N PHE A 278 -15.74 9.24 5.76
CA PHE A 278 -15.52 10.29 6.76
C PHE A 278 -16.79 10.68 7.50
N ARG A 279 -16.56 11.34 8.65
CA ARG A 279 -17.55 12.19 9.32
C ARG A 279 -17.06 13.64 9.28
N VAL A 280 -17.96 14.55 8.93
CA VAL A 280 -17.71 15.99 9.04
C VAL A 280 -17.83 16.41 10.51
N VAL A 281 -16.80 17.08 11.03
CA VAL A 281 -16.79 17.64 12.39
C VAL A 281 -16.56 19.14 12.31
N SER A 282 -17.59 19.91 12.64
CA SER A 282 -17.49 21.36 12.78
C SER A 282 -16.69 21.74 14.03
N ASN A 283 -15.87 22.78 13.93
CA ASN A 283 -14.99 23.23 15.03
C ASN A 283 -14.07 22.12 15.57
N LEU A 284 -13.50 21.30 14.66
CA LEU A 284 -12.52 20.26 14.98
C LEU A 284 -11.47 20.74 16.00
N GLU A 285 -11.01 21.98 15.85
CA GLU A 285 -9.98 22.61 16.68
C GLU A 285 -10.37 22.83 18.15
N LYS A 286 -11.66 22.82 18.49
CA LYS A 286 -12.12 23.16 19.85
C LYS A 286 -12.42 21.93 20.69
N THR A 287 -13.06 20.94 20.10
CA THR A 287 -13.74 19.87 20.85
C THR A 287 -13.37 18.48 20.40
N PHE A 288 -12.64 18.33 19.29
CA PHE A 288 -12.33 17.01 18.77
C PHE A 288 -11.07 16.43 19.43
N PRO A 289 -11.06 15.13 19.77
CA PRO A 289 -9.87 14.47 20.31
C PRO A 289 -8.62 14.63 19.44
N VAL A 290 -7.48 14.78 20.12
CA VAL A 290 -6.14 14.97 19.53
C VAL A 290 -5.19 13.81 19.84
N ASP A 291 -5.65 12.83 20.62
CA ASP A 291 -4.96 11.57 20.88
C ASP A 291 -5.15 10.57 19.72
N HIS A 292 -4.23 9.62 19.59
CA HIS A 292 -4.28 8.53 18.62
C HIS A 292 -4.38 8.96 17.14
N VAL A 293 -3.94 10.19 16.81
CA VAL A 293 -3.91 10.70 15.44
C VAL A 293 -2.70 10.10 14.72
N SER A 294 -2.93 9.17 13.79
CA SER A 294 -1.87 8.54 13.01
C SER A 294 -1.40 9.44 11.86
N GLU A 295 -2.33 10.21 11.30
CA GLU A 295 -2.09 11.04 10.12
C GLU A 295 -3.08 12.18 10.03
N ILE A 296 -2.59 13.35 9.62
CA ILE A 296 -3.41 14.49 9.20
C ILE A 296 -3.04 14.75 7.75
N PHE A 297 -4.01 15.02 6.88
CA PHE A 297 -3.70 15.44 5.51
C PHE A 297 -4.51 16.66 5.12
N PHE A 298 -3.84 17.60 4.45
CA PHE A 298 -4.47 18.79 3.91
C PHE A 298 -4.71 18.62 2.41
N LEU A 299 -5.96 18.83 2.01
CA LEU A 299 -6.36 18.87 0.60
C LEU A 299 -6.36 20.32 0.12
N CYS A 300 -5.60 20.58 -0.93
CA CYS A 300 -5.51 21.88 -1.60
C CYS A 300 -5.32 21.68 -3.10
N TYR A 301 -6.41 21.81 -3.87
CA TYR A 301 -6.41 21.55 -5.31
C TYR A 301 -5.73 22.64 -6.14
N ASN A 302 -5.50 23.82 -5.55
CA ASN A 302 -4.76 24.90 -6.19
C ASN A 302 -3.24 24.65 -6.04
N PRO A 303 -2.51 24.31 -7.12
CA PRO A 303 -1.12 23.87 -6.98
C PRO A 303 -0.18 24.96 -6.44
N HIS A 304 -0.42 26.23 -6.80
CA HIS A 304 0.36 27.35 -6.28
C HIS A 304 0.13 27.54 -4.78
N LYS A 305 -1.13 27.40 -4.35
CA LYS A 305 -1.49 27.50 -2.93
C LYS A 305 -1.01 26.31 -2.12
N SER A 306 -1.04 25.11 -2.68
CA SER A 306 -0.54 23.88 -2.02
C SER A 306 0.91 24.04 -1.54
N SER A 307 1.79 24.62 -2.38
CA SER A 307 3.17 24.91 -1.96
C SER A 307 3.26 25.95 -0.82
N LEU A 308 2.35 26.93 -0.77
CA LEU A 308 2.28 27.90 0.32
C LEU A 308 1.77 27.26 1.62
N VAL A 309 0.80 26.35 1.52
CA VAL A 309 0.28 25.56 2.65
C VAL A 309 1.39 24.70 3.24
N GLU A 310 2.13 23.95 2.41
CA GLU A 310 3.29 23.16 2.83
C GLU A 310 4.34 24.03 3.54
N ALA A 311 4.69 25.18 2.96
CA ALA A 311 5.65 26.11 3.56
C ALA A 311 5.17 26.67 4.91
N ALA A 312 3.88 27.01 5.01
CA ALA A 312 3.28 27.53 6.23
C ALA A 312 3.22 26.46 7.34
N ILE A 313 2.90 25.20 7.02
CA ILE A 313 2.95 24.08 7.96
C ILE A 313 4.39 23.92 8.47
N ASN A 314 5.35 23.76 7.57
CA ASN A 314 6.75 23.56 7.96
C ASN A 314 7.28 24.70 8.84
N LYS A 315 6.96 25.95 8.50
CA LYS A 315 7.32 27.11 9.32
C LYS A 315 6.68 27.05 10.71
N ARG A 316 5.36 26.82 10.79
CA ARG A 316 4.65 26.81 12.06
C ARG A 316 5.10 25.67 12.96
N MET A 317 5.34 24.48 12.40
CA MET A 317 5.80 23.33 13.19
C MET A 317 7.18 23.58 13.80
N LYS A 318 8.07 24.27 13.08
CA LYS A 318 9.36 24.69 13.63
C LYS A 318 9.20 25.66 14.79
N GLU A 319 8.38 26.70 14.62
CA GLU A 319 8.10 27.69 15.68
C GLU A 319 7.46 27.03 16.91
N LEU A 320 6.49 26.14 16.70
CA LEU A 320 5.79 25.44 17.79
C LEU A 320 6.73 24.53 18.60
N VAL A 321 7.65 23.83 17.94
CA VAL A 321 8.66 23.00 18.61
C VAL A 321 9.52 23.86 19.54
N ASP A 322 9.96 25.03 19.08
CA ASP A 322 10.77 25.96 19.88
C ASP A 322 9.95 26.58 21.03
N GLU A 323 8.71 27.02 20.75
CA GLU A 323 7.79 27.64 21.71
C GLU A 323 7.43 26.70 22.86
N LEU A 324 7.10 25.45 22.55
CA LEU A 324 6.63 24.45 23.52
C LEU A 324 7.73 23.51 24.00
N LYS A 325 8.97 23.69 23.54
CA LYS A 325 10.13 22.82 23.82
C LYS A 325 9.81 21.34 23.57
N LEU A 326 9.25 21.05 22.40
CA LEU A 326 8.89 19.69 22.02
C LEU A 326 10.12 18.88 21.64
N GLU A 327 10.16 17.60 22.02
CA GLU A 327 11.21 16.67 21.62
C GLU A 327 10.96 16.04 20.24
N THR A 328 9.80 16.32 19.65
CA THR A 328 9.34 15.75 18.38
C THR A 328 8.66 16.79 17.52
N SER A 329 8.51 16.48 16.23
CA SER A 329 7.79 17.28 15.25
C SER A 329 7.05 16.38 14.27
N VAL A 330 6.57 16.96 13.18
CA VAL A 330 5.98 16.25 12.05
C VAL A 330 6.75 16.54 10.78
N ARG A 331 6.50 15.75 9.75
CA ARG A 331 6.99 15.98 8.39
C ARG A 331 5.84 15.97 7.39
N VAL A 332 6.03 16.66 6.28
CA VAL A 332 5.11 16.62 5.13
C VAL A 332 5.59 15.55 4.14
N ALA A 333 4.72 14.61 3.78
CA ALA A 333 5.00 13.49 2.88
C ALA A 333 3.94 13.41 1.76
N PRO A 334 3.98 14.26 0.73
CA PRO A 334 2.91 14.34 -0.26
C PRO A 334 2.67 13.01 -1.00
N SER A 335 1.44 12.49 -0.95
CA SER A 335 1.01 11.30 -1.69
C SER A 335 0.42 11.64 -3.07
N ALA A 336 -0.26 12.78 -3.20
CA ALA A 336 -0.83 13.25 -4.45
C ALA A 336 -0.53 14.75 -4.67
N THR A 337 -0.77 15.26 -5.88
CA THR A 337 -0.48 16.67 -6.22
C THR A 337 -1.20 17.68 -5.32
N TYR A 338 -2.38 17.33 -4.83
CA TYR A 338 -3.24 18.17 -3.99
C TYR A 338 -3.32 17.70 -2.53
N CYS A 339 -2.61 16.63 -2.16
CA CYS A 339 -2.68 16.02 -0.82
C CYS A 339 -1.34 16.14 -0.10
N LEU A 340 -1.34 16.85 1.02
CA LEU A 340 -0.17 17.03 1.88
C LEU A 340 -0.36 16.20 3.14
N ASP A 341 0.18 14.99 3.14
CA ASP A 341 0.13 14.10 4.30
C ASP A 341 1.13 14.56 5.37
N ILE A 342 0.68 14.53 6.62
CA ILE A 342 1.42 14.94 7.81
C ILE A 342 1.47 13.75 8.75
N VAL A 343 2.69 13.30 9.02
CA VAL A 343 2.99 12.16 9.91
C VAL A 343 4.11 12.55 10.88
N PRO A 344 4.32 11.81 11.98
CA PRO A 344 5.46 12.06 12.87
C PRO A 344 6.79 12.12 12.10
N VAL A 345 7.71 12.98 12.56
CA VAL A 345 8.93 13.31 11.81
C VAL A 345 9.84 12.10 11.52
N ASP A 346 9.79 11.07 12.36
CA ASP A 346 10.59 9.84 12.23
C ASP A 346 9.85 8.69 11.52
N VAL A 347 8.65 8.95 10.98
CA VAL A 347 7.79 7.96 10.35
C VAL A 347 7.83 8.05 8.84
N SER A 348 8.23 6.95 8.19
CA SER A 348 8.11 6.75 6.75
C SER A 348 7.78 5.29 6.43
N LYS A 349 7.38 5.01 5.19
CA LYS A 349 7.23 3.63 4.71
C LYS A 349 8.53 2.82 4.89
N ALA A 350 9.69 3.48 4.75
CA ALA A 350 10.99 2.87 4.95
C ALA A 350 11.29 2.59 6.43
N SER A 351 11.05 3.55 7.33
CA SER A 351 11.30 3.32 8.77
C SER A 351 10.37 2.25 9.35
N ALA A 352 9.11 2.20 8.87
CA ALA A 352 8.19 1.13 9.19
C ALA A 352 8.60 -0.21 8.60
N LEU A 353 9.13 -0.25 7.37
CA LEU A 353 9.69 -1.48 6.79
C LEU A 353 10.87 -1.98 7.63
N GLN A 354 11.78 -1.10 8.05
CA GLN A 354 12.90 -1.47 8.93
C GLN A 354 12.42 -2.16 10.20
N TYR A 355 11.38 -1.63 10.85
CA TYR A 355 10.79 -2.28 12.02
C TYR A 355 10.32 -3.72 11.73
N VAL A 356 9.70 -3.96 10.57
CA VAL A 356 9.28 -5.31 10.17
C VAL A 356 10.49 -6.21 9.92
N LEU A 357 11.52 -5.70 9.25
CA LEU A 357 12.73 -6.45 8.92
C LEU A 357 13.46 -6.92 10.18
N ASP A 358 13.58 -6.07 11.20
CA ASP A 358 14.17 -6.42 12.49
C ASP A 358 13.44 -7.60 13.16
N LYS A 359 12.12 -7.72 12.97
CA LYS A 359 11.32 -8.83 13.50
C LYS A 359 11.46 -10.12 12.68
N LEU A 360 11.88 -10.01 11.44
CA LEU A 360 12.08 -11.13 10.52
C LEU A 360 13.55 -11.56 10.43
N ASP A 361 14.45 -10.88 11.14
CA ASP A 361 15.91 -11.07 11.04
C ASP A 361 16.40 -10.89 9.59
N LEU A 362 15.87 -9.85 8.93
CA LEU A 362 16.19 -9.47 7.56
C LEU A 362 16.78 -8.06 7.51
N THR A 363 17.39 -7.75 6.38
CA THR A 363 17.94 -6.42 6.09
C THR A 363 17.24 -5.79 4.90
N MET A 364 17.46 -4.50 4.69
CA MET A 364 16.95 -3.81 3.51
C MET A 364 17.46 -4.43 2.20
N ASP A 365 18.68 -4.99 2.20
CA ASP A 365 19.28 -5.66 1.04
C ASP A 365 18.51 -6.95 0.65
N ASP A 366 17.82 -7.58 1.59
CA ASP A 366 16.95 -8.74 1.32
C ASP A 366 15.63 -8.35 0.63
N CYS A 367 15.40 -7.07 0.35
CA CYS A 367 14.12 -6.53 -0.09
C CYS A 367 14.13 -6.00 -1.52
N VAL A 368 13.00 -6.21 -2.19
CA VAL A 368 12.61 -5.47 -3.40
C VAL A 368 11.40 -4.59 -3.11
N ALA A 369 11.38 -3.36 -3.63
CA ALA A 369 10.27 -2.43 -3.44
C ALA A 369 9.75 -1.78 -4.74
N PHE A 370 8.47 -1.42 -4.73
CA PHE A 370 7.76 -0.78 -5.83
C PHE A 370 6.95 0.41 -5.32
N GLY A 371 6.96 1.52 -6.07
CA GLY A 371 6.25 2.74 -5.71
C GLY A 371 6.19 3.77 -6.84
N ASP A 372 5.29 4.74 -6.70
CA ASP A 372 4.99 5.73 -7.72
C ASP A 372 5.01 7.18 -7.18
N GLY A 373 4.88 7.35 -5.85
CA GLY A 373 4.68 8.63 -5.18
C GLY A 373 5.92 9.21 -4.49
N LEU A 374 5.80 10.45 -4.00
CA LEU A 374 6.89 11.10 -3.25
C LEU A 374 7.07 10.53 -1.83
N ASN A 375 6.01 9.95 -1.27
CA ASN A 375 6.04 9.17 -0.03
C ASN A 375 6.81 7.84 -0.15
N ASP A 376 7.16 7.40 -1.37
CA ASP A 376 7.95 6.18 -1.62
C ASP A 376 9.45 6.44 -1.77
N VAL A 377 9.91 7.70 -1.82
CA VAL A 377 11.31 8.04 -2.09
C VAL A 377 12.27 7.29 -1.17
N GLU A 378 12.04 7.36 0.14
CA GLU A 378 12.87 6.67 1.12
C GLU A 378 12.81 5.16 0.94
N LEU A 379 11.60 4.59 0.81
CA LEU A 379 11.39 3.15 0.64
C LEU A 379 12.20 2.61 -0.54
N LEU A 380 12.06 3.24 -1.72
CA LEU A 380 12.71 2.80 -2.94
C LEU A 380 14.23 3.00 -2.93
N SER A 381 14.71 4.02 -2.21
CA SER A 381 16.15 4.31 -2.11
C SER A 381 16.87 3.46 -1.08
N SER A 382 16.16 2.89 -0.10
CA SER A 382 16.76 2.17 1.02
C SER A 382 16.85 0.67 0.81
N VAL A 383 15.97 0.06 0.02
CA VAL A 383 15.95 -1.40 -0.22
C VAL A 383 17.02 -1.84 -1.22
N GLY A 384 17.36 -3.13 -1.20
CA GLY A 384 18.33 -3.73 -2.12
C GLY A 384 17.99 -3.50 -3.60
N LYS A 385 16.70 -3.45 -3.96
CA LYS A 385 16.25 -3.01 -5.28
C LYS A 385 14.90 -2.30 -5.25
N GLY A 386 14.90 -1.01 -5.60
CA GLY A 386 13.67 -0.23 -5.83
C GLY A 386 13.31 -0.15 -7.32
N TYR A 387 12.00 -0.15 -7.61
CA TYR A 387 11.42 0.08 -8.93
C TYR A 387 10.42 1.22 -8.89
N ILE A 388 10.49 2.11 -9.89
CA ILE A 388 9.55 3.21 -10.06
C ILE A 388 8.51 2.82 -11.10
N MET A 389 7.23 3.07 -10.82
CA MET A 389 6.16 2.80 -11.77
C MET A 389 6.23 3.71 -13.01
N GLY A 390 5.78 3.20 -14.16
CA GLY A 390 5.71 3.95 -15.41
C GLY A 390 4.83 5.20 -15.32
N ASN A 391 3.71 5.10 -14.60
CA ASN A 391 2.82 6.21 -14.23
C ASN A 391 3.34 7.07 -13.06
N GLY A 392 4.49 6.72 -12.46
CA GLY A 392 5.01 7.39 -11.27
C GLY A 392 5.37 8.86 -11.47
N ASN A 393 5.30 9.58 -10.35
CA ASN A 393 5.47 11.02 -10.27
C ASN A 393 6.79 11.48 -10.93
N PRO A 394 6.78 12.48 -11.83
CA PRO A 394 8.00 12.99 -12.46
C PRO A 394 9.06 13.46 -11.46
N ARG A 395 8.65 14.00 -10.31
CA ARG A 395 9.57 14.42 -9.23
C ARG A 395 10.23 13.22 -8.54
N LEU A 396 9.54 12.08 -8.42
CA LEU A 396 10.11 10.83 -7.91
C LEU A 396 11.22 10.34 -8.86
N LYS A 397 10.90 10.22 -10.16
CA LYS A 397 11.87 9.81 -11.20
C LYS A 397 13.10 10.71 -11.23
N LYS A 398 12.91 12.03 -11.08
CA LYS A 398 14.01 13.00 -10.99
C LYS A 398 14.85 12.84 -9.72
N LYS A 399 14.24 12.47 -8.58
CA LYS A 399 14.94 12.25 -7.31
C LYS A 399 15.74 10.96 -7.30
N LEU A 400 15.28 9.93 -8.02
CA LEU A 400 15.88 8.60 -8.04
C LEU A 400 16.18 8.14 -9.49
N PRO A 401 16.98 8.89 -10.27
CA PRO A 401 17.22 8.60 -11.69
C PRO A 401 18.00 7.30 -11.93
N GLN A 402 18.64 6.76 -10.89
CA GLN A 402 19.35 5.49 -10.92
C GLN A 402 18.42 4.27 -10.86
N LEU A 403 17.16 4.45 -10.44
CA LEU A 403 16.22 3.34 -10.34
C LEU A 403 15.56 3.04 -11.68
N GLU A 404 15.29 1.76 -11.90
CA GLU A 404 14.60 1.30 -13.10
C GLU A 404 13.14 1.74 -13.07
N VAL A 405 12.68 2.29 -14.19
CA VAL A 405 11.27 2.61 -14.42
C VAL A 405 10.63 1.45 -15.17
N ILE A 406 9.60 0.83 -14.57
CA ILE A 406 8.88 -0.29 -15.17
C ILE A 406 7.61 0.17 -15.90
N GLY A 407 6.71 -0.76 -16.23
CA GLY A 407 5.40 -0.47 -16.84
C GLY A 407 4.43 0.25 -15.89
N GLN A 408 3.19 0.46 -16.35
CA GLN A 408 2.14 1.13 -15.56
C GLN A 408 1.40 0.13 -14.66
N ASN A 409 0.76 0.65 -13.61
CA ASN A 409 -0.06 -0.15 -12.70
C ASN A 409 -1.22 -0.87 -13.41
N ASP A 410 -1.81 -0.26 -14.44
CA ASP A 410 -2.90 -0.86 -15.23
C ASP A 410 -2.46 -2.08 -16.06
N ASP A 411 -1.15 -2.24 -16.31
CA ASP A 411 -0.58 -3.35 -17.08
C ASP A 411 -0.12 -4.52 -16.19
N ASP A 412 -0.46 -4.52 -14.89
CA ASP A 412 0.07 -5.45 -13.89
C ASP A 412 1.62 -5.42 -13.79
N ALA A 413 2.22 -4.25 -14.01
CA ALA A 413 3.69 -4.14 -14.14
C ALA A 413 4.46 -4.67 -12.93
N VAL A 414 3.96 -4.44 -11.71
CA VAL A 414 4.55 -5.03 -10.48
C VAL A 414 4.57 -6.55 -10.58
N ALA A 415 3.43 -7.18 -10.88
CA ALA A 415 3.34 -8.63 -10.94
C ALA A 415 4.17 -9.24 -12.07
N ARG A 416 4.28 -8.56 -13.22
CA ARG A 416 5.15 -8.97 -14.32
C ARG A 416 6.63 -8.90 -13.91
N LYS A 417 7.05 -7.79 -13.29
CA LYS A 417 8.43 -7.63 -12.81
C LYS A 417 8.75 -8.64 -11.70
N LEU A 418 7.82 -8.91 -10.79
CA LEU A 418 7.96 -9.98 -9.79
C LEU A 418 8.06 -11.37 -10.45
N SER A 419 7.31 -11.60 -11.52
CA SER A 419 7.39 -12.87 -12.26
C SER A 419 8.74 -13.06 -12.93
N GLU A 420 9.31 -11.99 -13.48
CA GLU A 420 10.67 -11.95 -14.03
C GLU A 420 11.74 -12.20 -12.94
N ILE A 421 11.68 -11.48 -11.83
CA ILE A 421 12.68 -11.57 -10.75
C ILE A 421 12.70 -12.96 -10.11
N PHE A 422 11.52 -13.57 -9.91
CA PHE A 422 11.37 -14.82 -9.15
C PHE A 422 11.09 -16.05 -10.02
N ASP A 423 11.26 -15.94 -11.35
CA ASP A 423 10.96 -16.97 -12.35
C ASP A 423 9.58 -17.64 -12.10
N ILE A 424 8.54 -16.81 -12.07
CA ILE A 424 7.17 -17.26 -11.84
C ILE A 424 6.42 -17.31 -13.17
N ARG A 425 6.08 -18.52 -13.60
CA ARG A 425 5.14 -18.73 -14.72
C ARG A 425 3.70 -18.66 -14.23
N VAL A 426 2.85 -17.92 -14.92
CA VAL A 426 1.41 -17.86 -14.65
C VAL A 426 0.66 -18.37 -15.87
N GLU A 427 0.06 -19.54 -15.74
CA GLU A 427 -0.90 -20.05 -16.72
C GLU A 427 -2.28 -19.49 -16.32
N LEU A 428 -2.71 -18.42 -16.98
CA LEU A 428 -4.11 -18.03 -16.93
C LEU A 428 -4.86 -19.04 -17.81
N GLY A 429 -5.80 -19.77 -17.23
CA GLY A 429 -6.53 -20.83 -17.94
C GLY A 429 -7.08 -20.34 -19.27
N GLY A 430 -6.42 -20.74 -20.36
CA GLY A 430 -6.85 -20.52 -21.74
C GLY A 430 -6.69 -19.08 -22.25
N LEU A 431 -5.45 -18.60 -22.36
CA LEU A 431 -4.93 -17.80 -23.48
C LEU A 431 -3.46 -17.49 -23.16
N GLU A 432 -2.55 -18.25 -23.77
CA GLU A 432 -1.15 -17.84 -23.88
C GLU A 432 -1.13 -16.50 -24.63
N ASN A 433 -0.56 -15.46 -24.02
CA ASN A 433 -0.26 -14.24 -24.77
C ASN A 433 1.03 -14.47 -25.58
N PRO A 434 1.09 -13.97 -26.83
CA PRO A 434 2.10 -14.32 -27.83
C PRO A 434 3.53 -13.89 -27.51
#